data_AF-Q2IYD4-F1
#
_entry.id   AF-Q2IYD4-F1
#
_cell.length_a   1.000
_cell.length_b   1.000
_cell.length_c   1.000
_cell.angle_alpha   90.00
_cell.angle_beta   90.00
_cell.angle_gamma   90.00
#
_symmetry.space_group_name_H-M   'P 1'
#
loop_
_entity.id
_entity.type
_entity.pdbx_description
1 polymer ?
#
loop_
_entity_poly.entity_id
_entity_poly.type
_entity_poly.pdbx_seq_one_letter_code
_entity_poly.pdbx_strand_id
1 'polypeptide(L)'
;MNAAGRSIEIDRCARDAVALLPHVVPHRDGLQTLGGRVIALPAPARALVARFAEGHEFDDDELSDSERAAARDLIEAGYLLRLPPARPIDRAAPVDVVLSPHIDDAALSLGGTIAQARRRTLVVNAFTSQSYQTGLRVPPERLDAVACAEDRLAGRLLGYDAVSLGLAGAQDRHRLGLSATMGWPPRDVADRFAGEIDAVAQRAVAAIRNALGRAAIGSLYAPAAIGGHLDHVVVALAGPAIAAALGLSPGAVAYYEDLPYAAAGWRGGVELRERAPRFRDISAALERKRAALAIFKTRLRAPQIELCIAHAARIAQRGAVERCYRRSGDEVQAEDGG
;
A
#
# COMPACT_ATOMS: atom_id res chain seq x y z
N MET A 1 35.79 -12.99 -16.99
CA MET A 1 34.64 -12.33 -17.64
C MET A 1 33.42 -12.51 -16.74
N ASN A 2 32.74 -11.54 -16.14
CA ASN A 2 32.96 -10.13 -15.87
C ASN A 2 32.37 -9.90 -14.46
N ALA A 3 33.20 -9.72 -13.44
CA ALA A 3 32.77 -9.48 -12.05
C ALA A 3 32.54 -7.98 -11.74
N ALA A 4 32.73 -7.10 -12.74
CA ALA A 4 32.67 -5.65 -12.59
C ALA A 4 31.24 -5.05 -12.63
N GLY A 5 30.20 -5.87 -12.81
CA GLY A 5 28.80 -5.39 -12.91
C GLY A 5 28.02 -5.29 -11.59
N ARG A 6 28.53 -5.85 -10.48
CA ARG A 6 27.79 -5.89 -9.19
C ARG A 6 28.05 -4.71 -8.25
N SER A 7 29.07 -3.90 -8.52
CA SER A 7 29.46 -2.78 -7.63
C SER A 7 28.59 -1.53 -7.80
N ILE A 8 27.91 -1.36 -8.94
CA ILE A 8 27.17 -0.13 -9.26
C ILE A 8 25.75 -0.15 -8.66
N GLU A 9 25.11 -1.33 -8.53
CA GLU A 9 23.76 -1.43 -7.95
C GLU A 9 23.73 -1.26 -6.42
N ILE A 10 24.83 -1.59 -5.73
CA ILE A 10 24.89 -1.47 -4.26
C ILE A 10 25.01 0.01 -3.84
N ASP A 11 25.68 0.85 -4.63
CA ASP A 11 25.97 2.24 -4.26
C ASP A 11 24.73 3.17 -4.40
N ARG A 12 23.77 2.82 -5.28
CA ARG A 12 22.49 3.53 -5.40
C ARG A 12 21.54 3.31 -4.20
N CYS A 13 21.77 2.31 -3.35
CA CYS A 13 20.90 2.03 -2.20
C CYS A 13 21.10 3.00 -1.02
N ALA A 14 22.08 3.91 -1.06
CA ALA A 14 22.45 4.71 0.11
C ALA A 14 21.95 6.16 0.09
N ARG A 15 21.31 6.63 -1.00
CA ARG A 15 21.02 8.06 -1.19
C ARG A 15 19.52 8.36 -1.18
N ASP A 16 19.17 9.52 -0.63
CA ASP A 16 17.83 10.07 -0.77
C ASP A 16 17.55 10.37 -2.25
N ALA A 17 16.31 10.18 -2.65
CA ALA A 17 15.86 10.52 -4.00
C ALA A 17 14.70 11.52 -3.96
N VAL A 18 14.48 12.22 -5.06
CA VAL A 18 13.31 13.07 -5.29
C VAL A 18 12.50 12.48 -6.44
N ALA A 19 11.19 12.32 -6.23
CA ALA A 19 10.27 11.71 -7.18
C ALA A 19 9.11 12.65 -7.53
N LEU A 20 8.68 12.61 -8.79
CA LEU A 20 7.49 13.34 -9.24
C LEU A 20 6.22 12.57 -8.89
N LEU A 21 5.23 13.25 -8.30
CA LEU A 21 3.94 12.62 -8.02
C LEU A 21 3.18 12.34 -9.32
N PRO A 22 2.43 11.22 -9.39
CA PRO A 22 1.78 10.78 -10.63
C PRO A 22 0.60 11.68 -11.06
N HIS A 23 0.24 12.67 -10.25
CA HIS A 23 -0.87 13.61 -10.50
C HIS A 23 -0.51 14.78 -11.42
N VAL A 24 0.77 14.90 -11.76
CA VAL A 24 1.31 15.93 -12.63
C VAL A 24 2.28 15.30 -13.62
N VAL A 25 2.43 15.93 -14.79
CA VAL A 25 3.43 15.56 -15.79
C VAL A 25 4.29 16.79 -16.14
N PRO A 26 5.55 16.59 -16.56
CA PRO A 26 6.37 17.69 -17.05
C PRO A 26 5.71 18.43 -18.23
N HIS A 27 5.83 19.74 -18.25
CA HIS A 27 5.34 20.62 -19.31
C HIS A 27 6.41 21.68 -19.62
N ARG A 28 6.46 22.19 -20.87
CA ARG A 28 7.49 23.17 -21.28
C ARG A 28 7.53 24.42 -20.37
N ASP A 29 6.37 24.82 -19.84
CA ASP A 29 6.21 26.00 -18.99
C ASP A 29 6.22 25.67 -17.47
N GLY A 30 6.33 24.38 -17.10
CA GLY A 30 6.29 23.94 -15.70
C GLY A 30 5.68 22.54 -15.54
N LEU A 31 4.59 22.42 -14.79
CA LEU A 31 3.86 21.16 -14.60
C LEU A 31 2.47 21.23 -15.23
N GLN A 32 1.99 20.12 -15.76
CA GLN A 32 0.59 19.98 -16.15
C GLN A 32 -0.11 18.98 -15.24
N THR A 33 -1.22 19.36 -14.62
CA THR A 33 -2.05 18.42 -13.85
C THR A 33 -2.73 17.43 -14.77
N LEU A 34 -3.13 16.26 -14.25
CA LEU A 34 -3.91 15.30 -15.05
C LEU A 34 -5.25 15.85 -15.56
N GLY A 35 -5.76 16.93 -14.96
CA GLY A 35 -6.93 17.68 -15.44
C GLY A 35 -6.61 18.73 -16.52
N GLY A 36 -5.38 18.77 -17.02
CA GLY A 36 -4.94 19.64 -18.12
C GLY A 36 -4.46 21.03 -17.72
N ARG A 37 -4.59 21.43 -16.45
CA ARG A 37 -4.14 22.75 -15.98
C ARG A 37 -2.61 22.82 -15.97
N VAL A 38 -2.06 23.85 -16.60
CA VAL A 38 -0.63 24.16 -16.55
C VAL A 38 -0.33 25.07 -15.35
N ILE A 39 0.68 24.69 -14.58
CA ILE A 39 1.24 25.43 -13.45
C ILE A 39 2.59 25.97 -13.93
N ALA A 40 2.65 27.28 -14.15
CA ALA A 40 3.89 27.93 -14.54
C ALA A 40 4.91 27.88 -13.39
N LEU A 41 6.14 27.48 -13.69
CA LEU A 41 7.21 27.39 -12.69
C LEU A 41 8.35 28.37 -13.01
N PRO A 42 9.11 28.84 -12.00
CA PRO A 42 10.34 29.59 -12.24
C PRO A 42 11.39 28.73 -12.95
N ALA A 43 12.39 29.38 -13.57
CA ALA A 43 13.36 28.68 -14.43
C ALA A 43 14.09 27.50 -13.75
N PRO A 44 14.57 27.59 -12.48
CA PRO A 44 15.20 26.45 -11.81
C PRO A 44 14.25 25.25 -11.65
N ALA A 45 13.01 25.50 -11.26
CA ALA A 45 11.99 24.46 -11.12
C ALA A 45 11.58 23.85 -12.47
N ARG A 46 11.52 24.65 -13.54
CA ARG A 46 11.29 24.11 -14.91
C ARG A 46 12.43 23.20 -15.35
N ALA A 47 13.69 23.59 -15.10
CA ALA A 47 14.85 22.76 -15.43
C ALA A 47 14.80 21.42 -14.69
N LEU A 48 14.52 21.45 -13.38
CA LEU A 48 14.34 20.24 -12.57
C LEU A 48 13.20 19.36 -13.10
N VAL A 49 12.02 19.95 -13.36
CA VAL A 49 10.85 19.21 -13.88
C VAL A 49 11.11 18.62 -15.26
N ALA A 50 11.85 19.31 -16.12
CA ALA A 50 12.20 18.80 -17.45
C ALA A 50 13.04 17.52 -17.36
N ARG A 51 13.90 17.37 -16.33
CA ARG A 51 14.64 16.12 -16.10
C ARG A 51 13.67 14.95 -15.88
N PHE A 52 12.55 15.17 -15.17
CA PHE A 52 11.55 14.12 -14.93
C PHE A 52 10.82 13.62 -16.20
N ALA A 53 11.06 14.21 -17.37
CA ALA A 53 10.57 13.67 -18.63
C ALA A 53 11.34 12.42 -19.09
N GLU A 54 12.59 12.26 -18.63
CA GLU A 54 13.50 11.17 -19.01
C GLU A 54 13.58 10.07 -17.94
N GLY A 55 13.10 10.34 -16.72
CA GLY A 55 13.08 9.42 -15.60
C GLY A 55 12.15 9.91 -14.49
N HIS A 56 11.73 9.03 -13.57
CA HIS A 56 10.73 9.38 -12.54
C HIS A 56 11.34 9.79 -11.19
N GLU A 57 12.65 9.58 -11.00
CA GLU A 57 13.36 9.76 -9.73
C GLU A 57 14.80 10.22 -9.98
N PHE A 58 15.34 11.07 -9.09
CA PHE A 58 16.74 11.52 -9.10
C PHE A 58 17.35 11.43 -7.71
N ASP A 59 18.63 11.08 -7.62
CA ASP A 59 19.39 11.17 -6.38
C ASP A 59 19.51 12.65 -5.96
N ASP A 60 19.25 12.98 -4.70
CA ASP A 60 19.30 14.37 -4.19
C ASP A 60 20.70 15.00 -4.33
N ASP A 61 21.73 14.16 -4.36
CA ASP A 61 23.13 14.54 -4.58
C ASP A 61 23.42 15.00 -6.01
N GLU A 62 22.60 14.58 -6.99
CA GLU A 62 22.72 15.00 -8.40
C GLU A 62 22.06 16.36 -8.68
N LEU A 63 21.45 16.96 -7.67
CA LEU A 63 20.82 18.27 -7.79
C LEU A 63 21.86 19.38 -7.54
N SER A 64 21.81 20.44 -8.33
CA SER A 64 22.47 21.71 -7.99
C SER A 64 21.78 22.39 -6.80
N ASP A 65 22.40 23.41 -6.19
CA ASP A 65 21.80 24.13 -5.06
C ASP A 65 20.48 24.82 -5.43
N SER A 66 20.37 25.34 -6.66
CA SER A 66 19.15 25.97 -7.15
C SER A 66 18.04 24.93 -7.42
N GLU A 67 18.39 23.74 -7.91
CA GLU A 67 17.46 22.62 -8.04
C GLU A 67 17.02 22.09 -6.68
N ARG A 68 17.91 21.98 -5.68
CA ARG A 68 17.53 21.60 -4.30
C ARG A 68 16.54 22.59 -3.70
N ALA A 69 16.74 23.89 -3.92
CA ALA A 69 15.78 24.90 -3.49
C ALA A 69 14.43 24.73 -4.18
N ALA A 70 14.42 24.60 -5.51
CA ALA A 70 13.20 24.33 -6.26
C ALA A 70 12.50 23.03 -5.86
N ALA A 71 13.26 21.98 -5.55
CA ALA A 71 12.74 20.70 -5.08
C ALA A 71 12.02 20.87 -3.74
N ARG A 72 12.60 21.62 -2.78
CA ARG A 72 11.93 21.94 -1.51
C ARG A 72 10.59 22.65 -1.73
N ASP A 73 10.57 23.69 -2.57
CA ASP A 73 9.35 24.44 -2.87
C ASP A 73 8.27 23.54 -3.50
N LEU A 74 8.67 22.64 -4.42
CA LEU A 74 7.75 21.70 -5.08
C LEU A 74 7.30 20.55 -4.16
N ILE A 75 8.12 20.14 -3.19
CA ILE A 75 7.74 19.19 -2.14
C ILE A 75 6.70 19.84 -1.22
N GLU A 76 6.95 21.07 -0.78
CA GLU A 76 6.01 21.83 0.07
C GLU A 76 4.68 22.08 -0.65
N ALA A 77 4.72 22.36 -1.96
CA ALA A 77 3.53 22.49 -2.80
C ALA A 77 2.84 21.15 -3.13
N GLY A 78 3.43 20.01 -2.74
CA GLY A 78 2.85 18.68 -2.93
C GLY A 78 2.85 18.21 -4.38
N TYR A 79 3.90 18.53 -5.15
CA TYR A 79 4.14 18.03 -6.51
C TYR A 79 5.28 17.02 -6.58
N LEU A 80 6.27 17.15 -5.70
CA LEU A 80 7.36 16.20 -5.54
C LEU A 80 7.27 15.49 -4.18
N LEU A 81 7.97 14.37 -4.06
CA LEU A 81 8.18 13.65 -2.82
C LEU A 81 9.67 13.37 -2.65
N ARG A 82 10.18 13.52 -1.42
CA ARG A 82 11.50 13.00 -1.06
C ARG A 82 11.36 11.55 -0.60
N LEU A 83 12.04 10.65 -1.28
CA LEU A 83 12.10 9.23 -0.98
C LEU A 83 13.35 8.92 -0.16
N PRO A 84 13.23 8.09 0.89
CA PRO A 84 14.41 7.58 1.57
C PRO A 84 15.20 6.65 0.63
N PRO A 85 16.44 6.31 1.00
CA PRO A 85 17.23 5.36 0.24
C PRO A 85 16.53 4.02 0.07
N ALA A 86 16.82 3.33 -1.03
CA ALA A 86 16.33 1.98 -1.23
C ALA A 86 16.83 1.08 -0.10
N ARG A 87 15.89 0.48 0.63
CA ARG A 87 16.28 -0.41 1.73
C ARG A 87 16.92 -1.65 1.13
N PRO A 88 18.10 -2.09 1.59
CA PRO A 88 18.65 -3.36 1.18
C PRO A 88 17.68 -4.48 1.57
N ILE A 89 17.31 -5.29 0.59
CA ILE A 89 16.40 -6.42 0.78
C ILE A 89 17.25 -7.67 0.96
N ASP A 90 17.15 -8.32 2.12
CA ASP A 90 17.62 -9.68 2.27
C ASP A 90 16.70 -10.61 1.46
N ARG A 91 17.21 -11.09 0.33
CA ARG A 91 16.47 -11.99 -0.57
C ARG A 91 16.34 -13.42 -0.02
N ALA A 92 17.11 -13.77 1.00
CA ALA A 92 17.02 -15.08 1.66
C ALA A 92 16.01 -15.08 2.81
N ALA A 93 15.69 -13.92 3.38
CA ALA A 93 14.72 -13.79 4.47
C ALA A 93 13.30 -14.18 4.00
N PRO A 94 12.47 -14.73 4.90
CA PRO A 94 11.05 -14.92 4.64
C PRO A 94 10.37 -13.59 4.30
N VAL A 95 9.37 -13.65 3.41
CA VAL A 95 8.63 -12.48 2.94
C VAL A 95 7.28 -12.42 3.64
N ASP A 96 6.92 -11.26 4.18
CA ASP A 96 5.57 -11.01 4.67
C ASP A 96 4.66 -10.71 3.47
N VAL A 97 3.51 -11.37 3.39
CA VAL A 97 2.53 -11.21 2.31
C VAL A 97 1.29 -10.53 2.88
N VAL A 98 0.86 -9.43 2.26
CA VAL A 98 -0.36 -8.70 2.64
C VAL A 98 -1.36 -8.78 1.49
N LEU A 99 -2.51 -9.40 1.73
CA LEU A 99 -3.64 -9.39 0.81
C LEU A 99 -4.42 -8.08 1.01
N SER A 100 -4.40 -7.20 0.01
CA SER A 100 -5.06 -5.90 0.03
C SER A 100 -6.27 -5.91 -0.89
N PRO A 101 -7.49 -5.60 -0.43
CA PRO A 101 -8.66 -5.52 -1.30
C PRO A 101 -8.48 -4.49 -2.41
N HIS A 102 -8.14 -3.24 -2.04
CA HIS A 102 -7.92 -2.14 -2.96
C HIS A 102 -6.50 -1.60 -2.89
N ILE A 103 -6.17 -0.71 -3.83
CA ILE A 103 -4.94 0.06 -3.82
C ILE A 103 -5.09 1.17 -2.78
N ASP A 104 -4.50 0.96 -1.61
CA ASP A 104 -4.33 1.88 -0.47
C ASP A 104 -4.51 1.14 0.87
N ASP A 105 -5.41 0.16 0.93
CA ASP A 105 -5.83 -0.52 2.16
C ASP A 105 -4.67 -1.08 2.99
N ALA A 106 -3.68 -1.70 2.35
CA ALA A 106 -2.48 -2.20 3.03
C ALA A 106 -1.67 -1.07 3.68
N ALA A 107 -1.43 0.03 2.96
CA ALA A 107 -0.73 1.19 3.51
C ALA A 107 -1.55 1.88 4.62
N LEU A 108 -2.87 1.90 4.46
CA LEU A 108 -3.80 2.55 5.38
C LEU A 108 -3.94 1.77 6.68
N SER A 109 -4.00 0.44 6.60
CA SER A 109 -4.22 -0.45 7.75
C SER A 109 -2.91 -0.93 8.40
N LEU A 110 -1.85 -1.13 7.61
CA LEU A 110 -0.57 -1.73 8.05
C LEU A 110 0.67 -0.90 7.69
N GLY A 111 0.54 0.32 7.15
CA GLY A 111 1.67 1.08 6.63
C GLY A 111 2.79 1.34 7.65
N GLY A 112 2.45 1.52 8.93
CA GLY A 112 3.45 1.68 9.99
C GLY A 112 4.20 0.38 10.28
N THR A 113 3.47 -0.73 10.36
CA THR A 113 4.01 -2.09 10.52
C THR A 113 4.94 -2.44 9.36
N ILE A 114 4.52 -2.15 8.12
CA ILE A 114 5.30 -2.40 6.91
C ILE A 114 6.58 -1.54 6.92
N ALA A 115 6.47 -0.25 7.23
CA ALA A 115 7.60 0.68 7.31
C ALA A 115 8.69 0.26 8.31
N GLN A 116 8.32 -0.47 9.35
CA GLN A 116 9.24 -0.98 10.36
C GLN A 116 9.66 -2.43 10.13
N ALA A 117 9.01 -3.16 9.22
CA ALA A 117 9.28 -4.57 8.98
C ALA A 117 10.75 -4.77 8.61
N ARG A 118 11.45 -5.72 9.23
CA ARG A 118 12.84 -6.06 8.86
C ARG A 118 12.89 -6.93 7.61
N ARG A 119 11.80 -7.64 7.35
CA ARG A 119 11.62 -8.53 6.20
C ARG A 119 11.05 -7.76 5.02
N ARG A 120 11.25 -8.32 3.82
CA ARG A 120 10.56 -7.87 2.62
C ARG A 120 9.05 -8.03 2.82
N THR A 121 8.28 -7.07 2.34
CA THR A 121 6.82 -7.17 2.28
C THR A 121 6.37 -7.20 0.82
N LEU A 122 5.48 -8.14 0.49
CA LEU A 122 4.75 -8.19 -0.77
C LEU A 122 3.27 -7.86 -0.52
N VAL A 123 2.79 -6.78 -1.11
CA VAL A 123 1.38 -6.42 -1.13
C VAL A 123 0.72 -6.99 -2.40
N VAL A 124 -0.38 -7.71 -2.23
CA VAL A 124 -1.16 -8.29 -3.33
C VAL A 124 -2.49 -7.56 -3.37
N ASN A 125 -2.63 -6.61 -4.29
CA ASN A 125 -3.84 -5.82 -4.48
C ASN A 125 -4.82 -6.61 -5.36
N ALA A 126 -5.98 -6.97 -4.82
CA ALA A 126 -6.96 -7.82 -5.52
C ALA A 126 -7.73 -7.03 -6.58
N PHE A 127 -8.43 -5.98 -6.17
CA PHE A 127 -9.39 -5.24 -6.98
C PHE A 127 -8.81 -3.89 -7.43
N THR A 128 -7.88 -3.94 -8.39
CA THR A 128 -7.13 -2.76 -8.83
C THR A 128 -7.74 -2.01 -10.00
N SER A 129 -8.81 -2.55 -10.61
CA SER A 129 -9.55 -1.84 -11.65
C SER A 129 -10.84 -1.28 -11.05
N GLN A 130 -10.92 0.04 -10.92
CA GLN A 130 -12.03 0.68 -10.22
C GLN A 130 -12.34 2.04 -10.84
N SER A 131 -13.61 2.32 -11.13
CA SER A 131 -14.06 3.63 -11.61
C SER A 131 -14.20 4.68 -10.49
N TYR A 132 -14.36 4.22 -9.25
CA TYR A 132 -14.65 5.07 -8.10
C TYR A 132 -13.41 5.82 -7.61
N GLN A 133 -13.59 7.10 -7.29
CA GLN A 133 -12.55 8.00 -6.80
C GLN A 133 -13.12 8.81 -5.65
N THR A 134 -12.45 8.82 -4.50
CA THR A 134 -12.87 9.69 -3.39
C THR A 134 -12.16 11.05 -3.48
N GLY A 135 -10.88 11.09 -3.86
CA GLY A 135 -10.06 12.29 -3.76
C GLY A 135 -9.99 13.09 -5.05
N LEU A 136 -8.78 13.30 -5.55
CA LEU A 136 -8.49 13.92 -6.84
C LEU A 136 -9.15 13.12 -7.95
N ARG A 137 -9.99 13.80 -8.73
CA ARG A 137 -10.60 13.21 -9.92
C ARG A 137 -9.62 13.25 -11.09
N VAL A 138 -9.38 12.09 -11.67
CA VAL A 138 -8.64 11.91 -12.92
C VAL A 138 -9.56 11.25 -13.97
N PRO A 139 -9.24 11.40 -15.27
CA PRO A 139 -9.99 10.72 -16.32
C PRO A 139 -10.04 9.20 -16.08
N PRO A 140 -11.21 8.54 -16.24
CA PRO A 140 -11.36 7.10 -15.94
C PRO A 140 -10.32 6.22 -16.62
N GLU A 141 -9.97 6.52 -17.87
CA GLU A 141 -8.98 5.80 -18.67
C GLU A 141 -7.54 5.90 -18.13
N ARG A 142 -7.27 6.84 -17.22
CA ARG A 142 -5.96 7.02 -16.58
C ARG A 142 -5.94 6.57 -15.11
N LEU A 143 -7.10 6.34 -14.51
CA LEU A 143 -7.22 6.11 -13.06
C LEU A 143 -6.42 4.91 -12.58
N ASP A 144 -6.55 3.75 -13.22
CA ASP A 144 -5.86 2.53 -12.81
C ASP A 144 -4.33 2.71 -12.89
N ALA A 145 -3.84 3.36 -13.95
CA ALA A 145 -2.42 3.64 -14.12
C ALA A 145 -1.88 4.61 -13.06
N VAL A 146 -2.65 5.65 -12.72
CA VAL A 146 -2.32 6.62 -11.67
C VAL A 146 -2.32 5.93 -10.31
N ALA A 147 -3.35 5.16 -9.97
CA ALA A 147 -3.42 4.43 -8.71
C ALA A 147 -2.26 3.44 -8.56
N CYS A 148 -1.89 2.71 -9.62
CA CYS A 148 -0.71 1.84 -9.58
C CYS A 148 0.59 2.64 -9.40
N ALA A 149 0.69 3.84 -9.96
CA ALA A 149 1.85 4.71 -9.74
C ALA A 149 1.89 5.27 -8.31
N GLU A 150 0.74 5.63 -7.74
CA GLU A 150 0.60 6.00 -6.32
C GLU A 150 1.09 4.85 -5.42
N ASP A 151 0.63 3.63 -5.67
CA ASP A 151 1.00 2.44 -4.89
C ASP A 151 2.49 2.12 -4.96
N ARG A 152 3.10 2.22 -6.15
CA ARG A 152 4.56 2.02 -6.30
C ARG A 152 5.34 3.04 -5.49
N LEU A 153 4.92 4.30 -5.50
CA LEU A 153 5.62 5.35 -4.77
C LEU A 153 5.42 5.21 -3.25
N ALA A 154 4.21 4.86 -2.81
CA ALA A 154 3.94 4.50 -1.42
C ALA A 154 4.75 3.26 -0.99
N GLY A 155 4.87 2.26 -1.86
CA GLY A 155 5.72 1.08 -1.70
C GLY A 155 7.19 1.43 -1.54
N ARG A 156 7.72 2.38 -2.32
CA ARG A 156 9.08 2.89 -2.10
C ARG A 156 9.24 3.56 -0.75
N LEU A 157 8.28 4.39 -0.34
CA LEU A 157 8.34 5.09 0.93
C LEU A 157 8.22 4.14 2.14
N LEU A 158 7.33 3.14 2.06
CA LEU A 158 7.04 2.20 3.14
C LEU A 158 7.91 0.93 3.10
N GLY A 159 8.58 0.64 1.99
CA GLY A 159 9.44 -0.54 1.85
C GLY A 159 8.69 -1.84 1.50
N TYR A 160 7.66 -1.77 0.65
CA TYR A 160 7.00 -2.95 0.08
C TYR A 160 7.08 -2.99 -1.44
N ASP A 161 7.01 -4.20 -1.98
CA ASP A 161 6.69 -4.47 -3.39
C ASP A 161 5.20 -4.74 -3.53
N ALA A 162 4.61 -4.41 -4.68
CA ALA A 162 3.20 -4.66 -4.93
C ALA A 162 2.96 -5.43 -6.24
N VAL A 163 1.90 -6.25 -6.25
CA VAL A 163 1.37 -6.91 -7.44
C VAL A 163 -0.14 -6.68 -7.53
N SER A 164 -0.63 -6.38 -8.72
CA SER A 164 -2.04 -6.11 -9.00
C SER A 164 -2.68 -7.31 -9.68
N LEU A 165 -3.80 -7.82 -9.16
CA LEU A 165 -4.53 -8.94 -9.77
C LEU A 165 -5.49 -8.53 -10.90
N GLY A 166 -5.71 -7.22 -11.07
CA GLY A 166 -6.51 -6.67 -12.16
C GLY A 166 -8.01 -6.99 -12.07
N LEU A 167 -8.52 -7.36 -10.90
CA LEU A 167 -9.95 -7.60 -10.74
C LEU A 167 -10.71 -6.26 -10.69
N ALA A 168 -11.88 -6.22 -11.32
CA ALA A 168 -12.78 -5.07 -11.23
C ALA A 168 -13.39 -5.01 -9.83
N GLY A 169 -13.46 -3.84 -9.18
CA GLY A 169 -14.08 -3.69 -7.85
C GLY A 169 -15.59 -3.94 -7.84
N ALA A 170 -16.17 -4.16 -6.66
CA ALA A 170 -17.58 -4.54 -6.47
C ALA A 170 -18.57 -3.59 -7.17
N GLN A 171 -18.31 -2.28 -7.16
CA GLN A 171 -19.18 -1.28 -7.78
C GLN A 171 -19.30 -1.49 -9.29
N ASP A 172 -18.17 -1.78 -9.96
CA ASP A 172 -18.13 -1.99 -11.40
C ASP A 172 -18.60 -3.39 -11.78
N ARG A 173 -18.16 -4.39 -11.01
CA ARG A 173 -18.48 -5.81 -11.21
C ARG A 173 -19.98 -6.08 -11.06
N HIS A 174 -20.63 -5.44 -10.10
CA HIS A 174 -22.04 -5.67 -9.73
C HIS A 174 -22.96 -4.48 -10.01
N ARG A 175 -22.44 -3.38 -10.59
CA ARG A 175 -23.17 -2.13 -10.84
C ARG A 175 -23.84 -1.58 -9.57
N LEU A 176 -23.14 -1.69 -8.45
CA LEU A 176 -23.63 -1.28 -7.14
C LEU A 176 -23.31 0.18 -6.86
N GLY A 177 -24.26 0.90 -6.27
CA GLY A 177 -23.96 2.18 -5.61
C GLY A 177 -23.03 1.97 -4.42
N LEU A 178 -22.29 3.02 -4.02
CA LEU A 178 -21.32 2.96 -2.92
C LEU A 178 -21.92 2.43 -1.60
N SER A 179 -23.14 2.81 -1.24
CA SER A 179 -23.77 2.31 -0.02
C SER A 179 -24.10 0.82 -0.08
N ALA A 180 -24.39 0.30 -1.28
CA ALA A 180 -24.75 -1.10 -1.48
C ALA A 180 -23.53 -2.04 -1.49
N THR A 181 -22.30 -1.52 -1.53
CA THR A 181 -21.11 -2.34 -1.34
C THR A 181 -20.75 -2.57 0.12
N MET A 182 -21.42 -1.91 1.06
CA MET A 182 -21.12 -1.95 2.50
C MET A 182 -22.06 -2.88 3.27
N GLY A 183 -21.66 -3.28 4.49
CA GLY A 183 -22.52 -4.00 5.42
C GLY A 183 -22.80 -5.46 5.07
N TRP A 184 -22.06 -6.07 4.15
CA TRP A 184 -22.23 -7.46 3.76
C TRP A 184 -21.78 -8.43 4.87
N PRO A 185 -22.68 -9.30 5.38
CA PRO A 185 -22.29 -10.34 6.32
C PRO A 185 -21.42 -11.41 5.62
N PRO A 186 -20.33 -11.89 6.24
CA PRO A 186 -19.47 -12.90 5.63
C PRO A 186 -20.19 -14.17 5.16
N ARG A 187 -21.19 -14.64 5.93
CA ARG A 187 -22.00 -15.81 5.55
C ARG A 187 -22.74 -15.60 4.22
N ASP A 188 -23.32 -14.41 4.02
CA ASP A 188 -24.10 -14.10 2.83
C ASP A 188 -23.16 -13.98 1.61
N VAL A 189 -21.93 -13.52 1.83
CA VAL A 189 -20.90 -13.42 0.80
C VAL A 189 -20.34 -14.79 0.42
N ALA A 190 -20.07 -15.65 1.41
CA ALA A 190 -19.57 -17.00 1.19
C ALA A 190 -20.49 -17.80 0.25
N ASP A 191 -21.81 -17.69 0.44
CA ASP A 191 -22.78 -18.41 -0.37
C ASP A 191 -22.95 -17.78 -1.77
N ARG A 192 -23.10 -16.45 -1.85
CA ARG A 192 -23.48 -15.76 -3.09
C ARG A 192 -22.31 -15.49 -4.04
N PHE A 193 -21.10 -15.36 -3.49
CA PHE A 193 -19.92 -14.95 -4.25
C PHE A 193 -18.77 -15.97 -4.12
N ALA A 194 -19.09 -17.25 -3.88
CA ALA A 194 -18.11 -18.34 -3.80
C ALA A 194 -17.13 -18.34 -4.99
N GLY A 195 -17.64 -18.16 -6.21
CA GLY A 195 -16.80 -18.11 -7.41
C GLY A 195 -15.82 -16.91 -7.44
N GLU A 196 -16.16 -15.79 -6.80
CA GLU A 196 -15.25 -14.65 -6.68
C GLU A 196 -14.16 -14.88 -5.64
N ILE A 197 -14.53 -15.53 -4.52
CA ILE A 197 -13.59 -15.95 -3.48
C ILE A 197 -12.54 -16.90 -4.09
N ASP A 198 -13.00 -17.89 -4.85
CA ASP A 198 -12.13 -18.84 -5.56
C ASP A 198 -11.23 -18.13 -6.59
N ALA A 199 -11.78 -17.20 -7.37
CA ALA A 199 -11.01 -16.45 -8.36
C ALA A 199 -9.92 -15.58 -7.72
N VAL A 200 -10.22 -14.91 -6.60
CA VAL A 200 -9.22 -14.17 -5.81
C VAL A 200 -8.15 -15.12 -5.29
N ALA A 201 -8.55 -16.25 -4.70
CA ALA A 201 -7.61 -17.23 -4.15
C ALA A 201 -6.63 -17.75 -5.20
N GLN A 202 -7.14 -18.20 -6.35
CA GLN A 202 -6.33 -18.73 -7.44
C GLN A 202 -5.33 -17.70 -7.99
N ARG A 203 -5.80 -16.48 -8.27
CA ARG A 203 -4.95 -15.40 -8.80
C ARG A 203 -3.91 -14.95 -7.78
N ALA A 204 -4.28 -14.82 -6.51
CA ALA A 204 -3.36 -14.45 -5.45
C ALA A 204 -2.26 -15.51 -5.27
N VAL A 205 -2.61 -16.80 -5.22
CA VAL A 205 -1.63 -17.89 -5.11
C VAL A 205 -0.64 -17.87 -6.29
N ALA A 206 -1.14 -17.69 -7.52
CA ALA A 206 -0.28 -17.58 -8.70
C ALA A 206 0.67 -16.38 -8.62
N ALA A 207 0.15 -15.19 -8.27
CA ALA A 207 0.93 -13.97 -8.14
C ALA A 207 2.00 -14.08 -7.03
N ILE A 208 1.64 -14.63 -5.88
CA ILE A 208 2.55 -14.84 -4.75
C ILE A 208 3.67 -15.80 -5.14
N ARG A 209 3.35 -16.97 -5.72
CA ARG A 209 4.37 -17.93 -6.16
C ARG A 209 5.33 -17.32 -7.19
N ASN A 210 4.80 -16.53 -8.13
CA ASN A 210 5.62 -15.84 -9.12
C ASN A 210 6.55 -14.79 -8.48
N ALA A 211 6.04 -13.99 -7.55
CA ALA A 211 6.79 -12.90 -6.91
C ALA A 211 7.80 -13.37 -5.85
N LEU A 212 7.52 -14.50 -5.19
CA LEU A 212 8.39 -15.07 -4.16
C LEU A 212 9.41 -16.06 -4.74
N GLY A 213 9.09 -16.74 -5.84
CA GLY A 213 9.90 -17.83 -6.37
C GLY A 213 10.08 -18.94 -5.34
N ARG A 214 11.28 -19.02 -4.73
CA ARG A 214 11.62 -19.99 -3.68
C ARG A 214 11.65 -19.40 -2.27
N ALA A 215 11.42 -18.09 -2.12
CA ALA A 215 11.43 -17.47 -0.80
C ALA A 215 10.26 -18.00 0.06
N ALA A 216 10.52 -18.24 1.34
CA ALA A 216 9.51 -18.66 2.29
C ALA A 216 8.57 -17.50 2.64
N ILE A 217 7.35 -17.81 3.07
CA ILE A 217 6.41 -16.82 3.60
C ILE A 217 6.63 -16.72 5.11
N GLY A 218 6.89 -15.49 5.60
CA GLY A 218 7.02 -15.22 7.02
C GLY A 218 5.65 -15.09 7.70
N SER A 219 4.80 -14.23 7.14
CA SER A 219 3.43 -14.00 7.60
C SER A 219 2.50 -13.84 6.40
N LEU A 220 1.23 -14.24 6.55
CA LEU A 220 0.18 -13.92 5.60
C LEU A 220 -0.87 -13.05 6.29
N TYR A 221 -1.07 -11.84 5.80
CA TYR A 221 -2.06 -10.90 6.30
C TYR A 221 -3.26 -10.80 5.36
N ALA A 222 -4.46 -10.71 5.92
CA ALA A 222 -5.71 -10.50 5.20
C ALA A 222 -6.57 -9.44 5.92
N PRO A 223 -7.50 -8.75 5.25
CA PRO A 223 -8.42 -7.83 5.90
C PRO A 223 -9.33 -8.55 6.89
N ALA A 224 -9.63 -7.94 8.05
CA ALA A 224 -10.69 -8.42 8.92
C ALA A 224 -12.10 -8.17 8.33
N ALA A 225 -12.18 -7.39 7.26
CA ALA A 225 -13.40 -6.94 6.59
C ALA A 225 -14.34 -6.11 7.48
N ILE A 226 -13.78 -5.35 8.44
CA ILE A 226 -14.54 -4.41 9.27
C ILE A 226 -15.25 -3.39 8.37
N GLY A 227 -16.53 -3.14 8.63
CA GLY A 227 -17.41 -2.33 7.77
C GLY A 227 -18.17 -3.14 6.71
N GLY A 228 -17.75 -4.38 6.43
CA GLY A 228 -18.47 -5.28 5.53
C GLY A 228 -18.47 -4.80 4.08
N HIS A 229 -17.40 -4.13 3.63
CA HIS A 229 -17.25 -3.86 2.20
C HIS A 229 -17.13 -5.18 1.43
N LEU A 230 -17.95 -5.40 0.40
CA LEU A 230 -18.04 -6.68 -0.32
C LEU A 230 -16.66 -7.20 -0.75
N ASP A 231 -15.84 -6.36 -1.39
CA ASP A 231 -14.48 -6.76 -1.81
C ASP A 231 -13.58 -7.15 -0.62
N HIS A 232 -13.66 -6.45 0.53
CA HIS A 232 -12.87 -6.81 1.72
C HIS A 232 -13.30 -8.16 2.26
N VAL A 233 -14.62 -8.42 2.31
CA VAL A 233 -15.16 -9.70 2.77
C VAL A 233 -14.72 -10.84 1.84
N VAL A 234 -14.73 -10.63 0.52
CA VAL A 234 -14.24 -11.61 -0.46
C VAL A 234 -12.76 -11.94 -0.23
N VAL A 235 -11.88 -10.93 -0.07
CA VAL A 235 -10.46 -11.18 0.20
C VAL A 235 -10.25 -11.87 1.56
N ALA A 236 -10.98 -11.45 2.59
CA ALA A 236 -10.89 -12.04 3.92
C ALA A 236 -11.25 -13.54 3.91
N LEU A 237 -12.30 -13.91 3.17
CA LEU A 237 -12.76 -15.30 2.99
C LEU A 237 -11.84 -16.12 2.07
N ALA A 238 -11.13 -15.49 1.13
CA ALA A 238 -10.15 -16.15 0.28
C ALA A 238 -8.85 -16.52 1.05
N GLY A 239 -8.53 -15.77 2.12
CA GLY A 239 -7.31 -15.92 2.91
C GLY A 239 -6.99 -17.37 3.33
N PRO A 240 -7.91 -18.13 3.95
CA PRO A 240 -7.67 -19.52 4.33
C PRO A 240 -7.34 -20.45 3.16
N ALA A 241 -8.02 -20.28 2.01
CA ALA A 241 -7.75 -21.08 0.82
C ALA A 241 -6.37 -20.75 0.22
N ILE A 242 -6.00 -19.47 0.21
CA ILE A 242 -4.66 -19.02 -0.19
C ILE A 242 -3.59 -19.63 0.73
N ALA A 243 -3.79 -19.57 2.05
CA ALA A 243 -2.87 -20.14 3.03
C ALA A 243 -2.66 -21.63 2.81
N ALA A 244 -3.75 -22.39 2.66
CA ALA A 244 -3.71 -23.83 2.41
C ALA A 244 -2.98 -24.16 1.10
N ALA A 245 -3.28 -23.44 0.01
CA ALA A 245 -2.62 -23.63 -1.29
C ALA A 245 -1.12 -23.28 -1.26
N LEU A 246 -0.69 -22.41 -0.33
CA LEU A 246 0.71 -22.07 -0.12
C LEU A 246 1.40 -22.98 0.91
N GLY A 247 0.72 -24.01 1.44
CA GLY A 247 1.27 -24.96 2.40
C GLY A 247 1.44 -24.38 3.81
N LEU A 248 0.71 -23.31 4.15
CA LEU A 248 0.74 -22.71 5.48
C LEU A 248 -0.26 -23.39 6.42
N SER A 249 -0.03 -23.27 7.73
CA SER A 249 -0.95 -23.82 8.73
C SER A 249 -2.31 -23.12 8.67
N PRO A 250 -3.43 -23.78 9.06
CA PRO A 250 -4.76 -23.17 9.07
C PRO A 250 -4.88 -21.89 9.93
N GLY A 251 -3.99 -21.70 10.91
CA GLY A 251 -3.93 -20.51 11.76
C GLY A 251 -3.12 -19.34 11.18
N ALA A 252 -2.31 -19.58 10.15
CA ALA A 252 -1.26 -18.68 9.69
C ALA A 252 -1.74 -17.31 9.16
N VAL A 253 -3.01 -17.18 8.80
CA VAL A 253 -3.58 -15.90 8.36
C VAL A 253 -3.75 -14.98 9.56
N ALA A 254 -3.08 -13.83 9.56
CA ALA A 254 -3.33 -12.73 10.48
C ALA A 254 -4.33 -11.75 9.86
N TYR A 255 -5.39 -11.41 10.58
CA TYR A 255 -6.38 -10.46 10.06
C TYR A 255 -6.06 -9.05 10.52
N TYR A 256 -5.84 -8.09 9.64
CA TYR A 256 -5.59 -6.69 10.02
C TYR A 256 -6.90 -5.92 10.20
N GLU A 257 -6.90 -4.93 11.08
CA GLU A 257 -8.02 -4.01 11.25
C GLU A 257 -8.18 -3.09 10.03
N ASP A 258 -9.33 -3.16 9.35
CA ASP A 258 -9.60 -2.33 8.17
C ASP A 258 -9.83 -0.87 8.55
N LEU A 259 -8.94 -0.01 8.10
CA LEU A 259 -9.07 1.43 8.19
C LEU A 259 -9.49 2.00 6.82
N PRO A 260 -10.28 3.10 6.76
CA PRO A 260 -10.74 3.95 7.86
C PRO A 260 -11.99 3.41 8.59
N TYR A 261 -12.54 2.26 8.19
CA TYR A 261 -13.82 1.76 8.69
C TYR A 261 -13.85 1.61 10.21
N ALA A 262 -12.86 0.94 10.79
CA ALA A 262 -12.78 0.78 12.24
C ALA A 262 -12.54 2.11 12.96
N ALA A 263 -11.76 3.03 12.38
CA ALA A 263 -11.57 4.37 12.92
C ALA A 263 -12.88 5.16 12.99
N ALA A 264 -13.73 5.02 11.97
CA ALA A 264 -15.07 5.59 11.90
C ALA A 264 -16.12 4.84 12.77
N GLY A 265 -15.72 3.82 13.54
CA GLY A 265 -16.61 3.10 14.44
C GLY A 265 -17.49 2.05 13.78
N TRP A 266 -17.22 1.69 12.53
CA TRP A 266 -17.92 0.61 11.86
C TRP A 266 -17.63 -0.73 12.55
N ARG A 267 -18.60 -1.63 12.48
CA ARG A 267 -18.53 -2.98 13.04
C ARG A 267 -18.68 -4.01 11.93
N GLY A 268 -18.57 -5.28 12.28
CA GLY A 268 -18.63 -6.40 11.34
C GLY A 268 -17.25 -6.98 11.07
N GLY A 269 -17.13 -7.68 9.94
CA GLY A 269 -15.94 -8.44 9.57
C GLY A 269 -16.14 -9.96 9.70
N VAL A 270 -15.09 -10.70 9.32
CA VAL A 270 -15.05 -12.16 9.46
C VAL A 270 -15.05 -12.59 10.92
N GLU A 271 -15.40 -13.85 11.18
CA GLU A 271 -15.32 -14.38 12.54
C GLU A 271 -13.86 -14.45 13.01
N LEU A 272 -13.54 -13.66 14.04
CA LEU A 272 -12.23 -13.64 14.68
C LEU A 272 -12.18 -14.52 15.93
N ARG A 273 -13.03 -15.55 16.03
CA ARG A 273 -13.05 -16.47 17.18
C ARG A 273 -11.69 -17.12 17.34
N GLU A 274 -11.26 -17.30 18.59
CA GLU A 274 -9.93 -17.83 18.96
C GLU A 274 -8.74 -16.94 18.55
N ARG A 275 -9.00 -15.73 18.03
CA ARG A 275 -7.96 -14.77 17.66
C ARG A 275 -7.91 -13.63 18.65
N ALA A 276 -6.73 -13.40 19.21
CA ALA A 276 -6.47 -12.29 20.11
C ALA A 276 -5.98 -11.08 19.31
N PRO A 277 -6.39 -9.84 19.69
CA PRO A 277 -5.80 -8.64 19.13
C PRO A 277 -4.32 -8.55 19.50
N ARG A 278 -3.50 -8.18 18.52
CA ARG A 278 -2.08 -7.89 18.65
C ARG A 278 -1.87 -6.46 18.16
N PHE A 279 -1.17 -5.68 18.98
CA PHE A 279 -0.87 -4.28 18.71
C PHE A 279 0.60 -4.15 18.35
N ARG A 280 0.89 -3.51 17.21
CA ARG A 280 2.26 -3.18 16.80
C ARG A 280 2.48 -1.69 17.05
N ASP A 281 3.50 -1.35 17.83
CA ASP A 281 3.91 0.05 18.02
C ASP A 281 4.50 0.60 16.73
N ILE A 282 3.82 1.57 16.13
CA ILE A 282 4.22 2.24 14.89
C ILE A 282 4.66 3.68 15.12
N SER A 283 4.87 4.10 16.37
CA SER A 283 5.17 5.50 16.73
C SER A 283 6.34 6.05 15.94
N ALA A 284 7.42 5.27 15.78
CA ALA A 284 8.60 5.67 15.01
C ALA A 284 8.38 5.74 13.48
N ALA A 285 7.28 5.16 12.97
CA ALA A 285 6.94 5.14 11.55
C ALA A 285 5.68 5.94 11.21
N LEU A 286 5.07 6.62 12.19
CA LEU A 286 3.77 7.27 12.01
C LEU A 286 3.80 8.36 10.94
N GLU A 287 4.82 9.20 10.94
CA GLU A 287 4.97 10.27 9.94
C GLU A 287 5.26 9.72 8.55
N ARG A 288 6.03 8.62 8.46
CA ARG A 288 6.26 7.93 7.18
C ARG A 288 4.97 7.31 6.65
N LYS A 289 4.16 6.69 7.52
CA LYS A 289 2.81 6.22 7.18
C LYS A 289 1.95 7.38 6.66
N ARG A 290 1.87 8.48 7.40
CA ARG A 290 1.10 9.68 7.02
C ARG A 290 1.52 10.19 5.64
N ALA A 291 2.82 10.33 5.39
CA ALA A 291 3.36 10.78 4.11
C ALA A 291 3.00 9.82 2.97
N ALA A 292 3.06 8.50 3.20
CA ALA A 292 2.65 7.51 2.21
C ALA A 292 1.15 7.60 1.89
N LEU A 293 0.31 7.81 2.90
CA LEU A 293 -1.14 7.98 2.68
C LEU A 293 -1.48 9.22 1.86
N ALA A 294 -0.69 10.28 1.98
CA ALA A 294 -0.87 11.50 1.18
C ALA A 294 -0.56 11.31 -0.32
N ILE A 295 0.11 10.21 -0.70
CA ILE A 295 0.39 9.87 -2.11
C ILE A 295 -0.88 9.40 -2.82
N PHE A 296 -1.77 8.68 -2.13
CA PHE A 296 -3.00 8.11 -2.69
C PHE A 296 -4.09 9.17 -2.90
N LYS A 297 -3.78 10.27 -3.59
CA LYS A 297 -4.72 11.38 -3.80
C LYS A 297 -5.96 10.97 -4.58
N THR A 298 -5.93 9.93 -5.41
CA THR A 298 -7.15 9.44 -6.08
C THR A 298 -8.10 8.71 -5.13
N ARG A 299 -7.57 8.12 -4.05
CA ARG A 299 -8.30 7.21 -3.14
C ARG A 299 -8.59 7.79 -1.77
N LEU A 300 -7.77 8.72 -1.29
CA LEU A 300 -7.82 9.27 0.05
C LEU A 300 -7.90 10.79 0.06
N ARG A 301 -8.62 11.32 1.05
CA ARG A 301 -8.64 12.74 1.41
C ARG A 301 -7.97 12.96 2.75
N ALA A 302 -7.43 14.16 2.97
CA ALA A 302 -6.78 14.51 4.24
C ALA A 302 -7.62 14.18 5.50
N PRO A 303 -8.94 14.45 5.57
CA PRO A 303 -9.72 14.07 6.75
C PRO A 303 -9.77 12.56 7.03
N GLN A 304 -9.73 11.71 5.98
CA GLN A 304 -9.68 10.25 6.16
C GLN A 304 -8.31 9.82 6.70
N ILE A 305 -7.24 10.44 6.21
CA ILE A 305 -5.87 10.20 6.71
C ILE A 305 -5.79 10.58 8.19
N GLU A 306 -6.22 11.79 8.55
CA GLU A 306 -6.21 12.26 9.94
C GLU A 306 -7.05 11.37 10.86
N LEU A 307 -8.21 10.90 10.40
CA LEU A 307 -9.03 9.96 11.15
C LEU A 307 -8.27 8.67 11.48
N CYS A 308 -7.49 8.13 10.54
CA CYS A 308 -6.70 6.92 10.74
C CYS A 308 -5.51 7.14 11.67
N ILE A 309 -4.82 8.27 11.52
CA ILE A 309 -3.68 8.61 12.38
C ILE A 309 -4.16 8.85 13.83
N ALA A 310 -5.25 9.59 14.02
CA ALA A 310 -5.85 9.79 15.33
C ALA A 310 -6.34 8.46 15.94
N HIS A 311 -6.86 7.55 15.12
CA HIS A 311 -7.26 6.22 15.59
C HIS A 311 -6.07 5.42 16.13
N ALA A 312 -4.94 5.40 15.43
CA ALA A 312 -3.74 4.69 15.86
C ALA A 312 -3.27 5.13 17.26
N ALA A 313 -3.37 6.42 17.57
CA ALA A 313 -3.09 6.94 18.92
C ALA A 313 -4.18 6.58 19.93
N ARG A 314 -5.47 6.67 19.55
CA ARG A 314 -6.62 6.39 20.41
C ARG A 314 -6.67 4.95 20.93
N ILE A 315 -6.26 3.97 20.12
CA ILE A 315 -6.25 2.57 20.52
C ILE A 315 -4.94 2.15 21.21
N ALA A 316 -3.94 3.02 21.26
CA ALA A 316 -2.68 2.78 21.95
C ALA A 316 -2.80 3.14 23.45
N GLN A 317 -2.04 2.44 24.30
CA GLN A 317 -1.82 2.90 25.68
C GLN A 317 -0.86 4.11 25.73
N ARG A 318 0.14 4.11 24.83
CA ARG A 318 1.11 5.19 24.58
C ARG A 318 1.53 5.15 23.12
N GLY A 319 1.81 6.32 22.54
CA GLY A 319 2.27 6.42 21.14
C GLY A 319 1.16 6.15 20.14
N ALA A 320 1.47 5.38 19.09
CA ALA A 320 0.53 4.96 18.06
C ALA A 320 0.71 3.48 17.74
N VAL A 321 -0.41 2.76 17.54
CA VAL A 321 -0.38 1.33 17.22
C VAL A 321 -1.25 0.99 16.01
N GLU A 322 -0.88 -0.09 15.32
CA GLU A 322 -1.76 -0.80 14.39
C GLU A 322 -2.20 -2.13 15.01
N ARG A 323 -3.40 -2.58 14.66
CA ARG A 323 -4.00 -3.79 15.23
C ARG A 323 -4.19 -4.87 14.18
N CYS A 324 -3.81 -6.10 14.54
CA CYS A 324 -4.17 -7.30 13.82
C CYS A 324 -4.68 -8.38 14.79
N TYR A 325 -5.25 -9.45 14.26
CA TYR A 325 -5.86 -10.54 15.01
C TYR A 325 -5.22 -11.86 14.59
N ARG A 326 -4.60 -12.55 15.56
CA ARG A 326 -3.87 -13.82 15.35
C ARG A 326 -4.37 -14.87 16.31
N ARG A 327 -4.29 -16.16 15.93
CA ARG A 327 -4.68 -17.25 16.83
C ARG A 327 -3.78 -17.28 18.06
N SER A 328 -4.36 -17.53 19.23
CA SER A 328 -3.58 -17.71 20.46
C SER A 328 -2.68 -18.95 20.32
N GLY A 329 -1.38 -18.81 20.59
CA GLY A 329 -0.39 -19.89 20.46
C GLY A 329 0.43 -19.87 19.16
N ASP A 330 0.05 -19.06 18.16
CA ASP A 330 0.91 -18.74 17.01
C ASP A 330 1.92 -17.66 17.42
N GLU A 331 2.74 -17.96 18.43
CA GLU A 331 4.00 -17.24 18.63
C GLU A 331 4.95 -17.70 17.52
N VAL A 332 4.92 -16.97 16.41
CA VAL A 332 6.13 -16.85 15.59
C VAL A 332 7.17 -16.33 16.58
N GLN A 333 8.20 -17.11 16.88
CA GLN A 333 9.32 -16.68 17.70
C GLN A 333 9.72 -15.29 17.21
N ALA A 334 9.34 -14.27 17.97
CA ALA A 334 9.71 -12.92 17.66
C ALA A 334 11.22 -12.90 17.85
N GLU A 335 11.94 -12.68 16.77
CA GLU A 335 13.35 -12.31 16.79
C GLU A 335 13.47 -10.89 17.39
N ASP A 336 13.02 -10.73 18.64
CA ASP A 336 13.42 -9.66 19.54
C ASP A 336 14.68 -10.16 20.25
N GLY A 337 15.79 -10.16 19.50
CA GLY A 337 17.12 -10.47 20.00
C GLY A 337 18.15 -9.54 19.37
N GLY A 338 18.52 -8.49 20.11
CA GLY A 338 19.65 -7.60 19.79
C GLY A 338 19.30 -6.34 19.01
#